data_AF-A0A265N6S2-F1
#
_entry.id   AF-A0A265N6S2-F1
#
_cell.length_a   1.000
_cell.length_b   1.000
_cell.length_c   1.000
_cell.angle_alpha   90.00
_cell.angle_beta   90.00
_cell.angle_gamma   90.00
#
_symmetry.space_group_name_H-M   'P 1'
#
loop_
_entity.id
_entity.type
_entity.pdbx_description
1 polymer ?
#
loop_
_entity_poly.entity_id
_entity_poly.type
_entity_poly.pdbx_seq_one_letter_code
_entity_poly.pdbx_strand_id
1 'polypeptide(L)'
;MKKINEIEYNTKPYESFLYFLAFLFISRLLPIFQVFLTNLFLQLIFVLVIVFLLTNLINNKVTNNFKNFCLRFNFKLPYLYVVSIVLYIIAFLSFGG
;
A
#
# COMPACT_ATOMS: atom_id res chain seq x y z
N MET A 1 2.77 40.14 -5.35
CA MET A 1 2.31 39.04 -4.46
C MET A 1 2.89 37.72 -4.98
N LYS A 2 4.18 37.46 -4.78
CA LYS A 2 4.73 36.52 -3.77
C LYS A 2 4.01 35.16 -3.68
N LYS A 3 4.51 34.18 -4.46
CA LYS A 3 4.77 32.77 -4.10
C LYS A 3 3.98 32.16 -2.93
N ILE A 4 2.67 31.97 -3.09
CA ILE A 4 1.87 31.17 -2.13
C ILE A 4 1.35 29.86 -2.76
N ASN A 5 1.46 29.69 -4.08
CA ASN A 5 0.88 28.52 -4.77
C ASN A 5 1.90 27.42 -5.18
N GLU A 6 3.21 27.60 -4.92
CA GLU A 6 4.25 26.63 -5.33
C GLU A 6 4.54 25.52 -4.30
N ILE A 7 3.78 25.47 -3.21
CA ILE A 7 3.75 24.29 -2.34
C ILE A 7 2.42 23.57 -2.57
N GLU A 8 2.16 23.20 -3.83
CA GLU A 8 1.38 22.00 -4.06
C GLU A 8 2.18 20.87 -3.40
N TYR A 9 1.81 20.58 -2.14
CA TYR A 9 2.47 19.63 -1.27
C TYR A 9 2.40 18.29 -1.99
N ASN A 10 3.42 17.96 -2.79
CA ASN A 10 3.34 16.87 -3.76
C ASN A 10 3.31 15.53 -2.98
N THR A 11 2.11 15.12 -2.58
CA THR A 11 1.81 13.90 -1.83
C THR A 11 1.67 12.72 -2.78
N LYS A 12 1.44 12.97 -4.07
CA LYS A 12 1.33 11.97 -5.14
C LYS A 12 2.36 10.84 -5.06
N PRO A 13 3.68 11.08 -4.85
CA PRO A 13 4.65 9.99 -4.73
C PRO A 13 4.41 9.12 -3.48
N TYR A 14 4.05 9.72 -2.34
CA TYR A 14 3.75 9.00 -1.10
C TYR A 14 2.44 8.21 -1.21
N GLU A 15 1.44 8.80 -1.86
CA GLU A 15 0.16 8.17 -2.16
C GLU A 15 0.34 6.96 -3.07
N SER A 16 1.13 7.11 -4.14
CA SER A 16 1.48 6.02 -5.06
C SER A 16 2.22 4.89 -4.35
N PHE A 17 3.07 5.21 -3.38
CA PHE A 17 3.73 4.21 -2.54
C PHE A 17 2.74 3.45 -1.63
N LEU A 18 1.78 4.16 -1.02
CA LEU A 18 0.74 3.52 -0.22
C LEU A 18 -0.15 2.61 -1.06
N TYR A 19 -0.51 3.01 -2.29
CA TYR A 19 -1.22 2.14 -3.23
C TYR A 19 -0.38 0.92 -3.63
N PHE A 20 0.91 1.10 -3.86
CA PHE A 20 1.82 -0.02 -4.13
C PHE A 20 1.87 -1.02 -2.96
N LEU A 21 1.96 -0.55 -1.72
CA LEU A 21 1.88 -1.41 -0.54
C LEU A 21 0.54 -2.13 -0.45
N ALA A 22 -0.58 -1.42 -0.66
CA ALA A 22 -1.91 -2.02 -0.65
C ALA A 22 -2.03 -3.14 -1.70
N PHE A 23 -1.50 -2.91 -2.91
CA PHE A 23 -1.47 -3.91 -3.97
C PHE A 23 -0.67 -5.16 -3.56
N LEU A 24 0.52 -4.99 -2.98
CA LEU A 24 1.32 -6.13 -2.47
C LEU A 24 0.61 -6.90 -1.36
N PHE A 25 -0.17 -6.22 -0.52
CA PHE A 25 -0.99 -6.89 0.50
C PHE A 25 -2.12 -7.70 -0.14
N ILE A 26 -2.86 -7.12 -1.09
CA ILE A 26 -3.98 -7.77 -1.77
C ILE A 26 -3.50 -8.99 -2.55
N SER A 27 -2.38 -8.89 -3.29
CA SER A 27 -1.83 -9.99 -4.07
C SER A 27 -1.51 -11.21 -3.22
N ARG A 28 -1.18 -11.00 -1.94
CA ARG A 28 -0.90 -12.05 -0.97
C ARG A 28 -2.14 -12.58 -0.25
N LEU A 29 -3.16 -11.76 -0.06
CA LEU A 29 -4.43 -12.16 0.54
C LEU A 29 -5.24 -13.11 -0.37
N LEU A 30 -5.14 -12.92 -1.69
CA LEU A 30 -5.79 -13.76 -2.71
C LEU A 30 -5.58 -15.27 -2.52
N PRO A 31 -4.34 -15.80 -2.46
CA PRO A 31 -4.10 -17.23 -2.26
C PRO A 31 -4.58 -17.73 -0.89
N ILE A 32 -4.54 -16.88 0.15
CA ILE A 32 -5.05 -17.24 1.48
C ILE A 32 -6.56 -17.48 1.40
N PHE A 33 -7.33 -16.56 0.79
CA PHE A 33 -8.78 -16.76 0.63
C PHE A 33 -9.15 -17.94 -0.25
N GLN A 34 -8.28 -18.30 -1.19
CA GLN A 34 -8.43 -19.48 -2.04
C GLN A 34 -8.46 -20.79 -1.22
N VAL A 35 -7.73 -20.83 -0.10
CA VAL A 35 -7.72 -21.97 0.83
C VAL A 35 -8.96 -21.98 1.74
N PHE A 36 -9.45 -20.82 2.16
CA PHE A 36 -10.57 -20.72 3.12
C PHE A 36 -11.95 -20.74 2.47
N LEU A 37 -12.07 -20.34 1.19
CA LEU A 37 -13.35 -20.21 0.49
C LEU A 37 -13.33 -21.05 -0.79
N THR A 38 -14.09 -22.15 -0.79
CA THR A 38 -14.29 -23.00 -1.98
C THR A 38 -15.20 -22.37 -3.04
N ASN A 39 -16.00 -21.37 -2.66
CA ASN A 39 -16.90 -20.69 -3.57
C ASN A 39 -16.24 -19.46 -4.20
N LEU A 40 -15.93 -19.57 -5.49
CA LEU A 40 -15.30 -18.51 -6.30
C LEU A 40 -16.04 -17.17 -6.22
N PHE A 41 -17.37 -17.17 -6.17
CA PHE A 41 -18.16 -15.94 -6.11
C PHE A 41 -17.96 -15.20 -4.79
N LEU A 42 -17.99 -15.93 -3.66
CA LEU A 42 -17.70 -15.38 -2.34
C LEU A 42 -16.26 -14.89 -2.25
N GLN A 43 -15.31 -15.65 -2.79
CA GLN A 43 -13.90 -15.24 -2.83
C GLN A 43 -13.72 -13.90 -3.53
N LEU A 44 -14.36 -13.71 -4.69
CA LEU A 44 -14.27 -12.48 -5.48
C LEU A 44 -14.89 -11.29 -4.75
N ILE A 45 -16.05 -11.49 -4.09
CA ILE A 45 -16.68 -10.46 -3.25
C ILE A 45 -15.76 -10.06 -2.09
N PHE A 46 -15.18 -11.03 -1.38
CA PHE A 46 -14.27 -10.73 -0.25
C PHE A 46 -13.03 -9.95 -0.72
N VAL A 47 -12.43 -10.33 -1.83
CA VAL A 47 -11.29 -9.59 -2.41
C VAL A 47 -11.68 -8.16 -2.74
N LEU A 48 -12.83 -7.94 -3.38
CA LEU A 48 -13.32 -6.59 -3.71
C LEU A 48 -13.59 -5.75 -2.46
N VAL A 49 -14.19 -6.33 -1.41
CA VAL A 49 -14.43 -5.65 -0.13
C VAL A 49 -13.11 -5.22 0.51
N ILE A 50 -12.09 -6.08 0.47
CA ILE A 50 -10.77 -5.77 1.02
C ILE A 50 -10.06 -4.68 0.21
N VAL A 51 -10.11 -4.77 -1.12
CA VAL A 51 -9.59 -3.72 -2.01
C VAL A 51 -10.25 -2.38 -1.69
N PHE A 52 -11.58 -2.37 -1.57
CA PHE A 52 -12.35 -1.18 -1.21
C PHE A 52 -11.94 -0.61 0.15
N LEU A 53 -11.83 -1.44 1.19
CA LEU A 53 -11.40 -1.01 2.52
C LEU A 53 -9.97 -0.42 2.50
N LEU A 54 -9.03 -1.08 1.81
CA LEU A 54 -7.64 -0.63 1.73
C LEU A 54 -7.50 0.67 0.95
N THR A 55 -8.23 0.81 -0.16
CA THR A 55 -8.22 2.07 -0.92
C THR A 55 -8.89 3.21 -0.17
N ASN A 56 -9.96 2.94 0.58
CA ASN A 56 -10.63 3.96 1.38
C ASN A 56 -9.80 4.40 2.62
N LEU A 57 -8.92 3.52 3.11
CA LEU A 57 -7.93 3.85 4.15
C LEU A 57 -6.86 4.83 3.65
N ILE A 58 -6.55 4.80 2.34
CA ILE A 58 -5.62 5.75 1.71
C ILE A 58 -6.37 7.08 1.49
N ASN A 59 -6.40 7.89 2.55
CA ASN A 59 -6.94 9.23 2.51
C ASN A 59 -5.84 10.28 2.71
N ASN A 60 -6.15 11.54 2.43
CA ASN A 60 -5.20 12.65 2.55
C ASN A 60 -4.57 12.75 3.95
N LYS A 61 -5.29 12.35 5.00
CA LYS A 61 -4.78 12.37 6.39
C LYS A 61 -3.70 11.31 6.60
N VAL A 62 -3.92 10.09 6.15
CA VAL A 62 -2.95 8.98 6.22
C VAL A 62 -1.74 9.29 5.35
N THR A 63 -1.95 9.75 4.11
CA THR A 63 -0.87 10.12 3.20
C THR A 63 -0.01 11.26 3.77
N ASN A 64 -0.61 12.28 4.37
CA ASN A 64 0.13 13.35 5.03
C ASN A 64 0.88 12.88 6.27
N ASN A 65 0.27 12.02 7.10
CA ASN A 65 0.96 11.43 8.25
C ASN A 65 2.16 10.59 7.82
N PHE A 66 2.00 9.78 6.77
CA PHE A 66 3.09 8.97 6.23
C PHE A 66 4.20 9.83 5.64
N LYS A 67 3.86 10.89 4.91
CA LYS A 67 4.83 11.87 4.42
C LYS A 67 5.60 12.52 5.58
N ASN A 68 4.90 12.99 6.61
CA ASN A 68 5.53 13.61 7.79
C ASN A 68 6.45 12.62 8.51
N PHE A 69 6.07 11.35 8.60
CA PHE A 69 6.92 10.28 9.12
C PHE A 69 8.19 10.12 8.27
N CYS A 70 8.05 9.98 6.95
CA CYS A 70 9.22 9.84 6.06
C CYS A 70 10.17 11.03 6.16
N LEU A 71 9.63 12.25 6.20
CA LEU A 71 10.41 13.48 6.35
C LEU A 71 11.11 13.54 7.72
N ARG A 72 10.44 13.16 8.80
CA ARG A 72 10.99 13.16 10.16
C ARG A 72 12.22 12.25 10.30
N PHE A 73 12.20 11.11 9.61
CA PHE A 73 13.29 10.14 9.63
C PHE A 73 14.24 10.24 8.43
N ASN A 74 14.05 11.25 7.56
CA ASN A 74 14.81 11.45 6.32
C ASN A 74 14.86 10.20 5.42
N PHE A 75 13.78 9.41 5.40
CA PHE A 75 13.67 8.24 4.54
C PHE A 75 13.40 8.67 3.11
N LYS A 76 14.24 8.19 2.18
CA LYS A 76 13.98 8.37 0.74
C LYS A 76 12.97 7.31 0.27
N LEU A 77 11.94 7.76 -0.44
CA LEU A 77 10.93 6.90 -1.07
C LEU A 77 11.50 5.68 -1.84
N PRO A 78 12.57 5.82 -2.66
CA PRO A 78 13.12 4.67 -3.38
C PRO A 78 13.59 3.55 -2.45
N TYR A 79 14.15 3.86 -1.28
CA TYR A 79 14.53 2.84 -0.30
C TYR A 79 13.30 2.12 0.27
N LEU A 80 12.21 2.85 0.53
CA LEU A 80 10.97 2.25 1.00
C LEU A 80 10.39 1.25 -0.03
N TYR A 81 10.45 1.57 -1.33
CA TYR A 81 10.08 0.62 -2.39
C TYR A 81 10.96 -0.63 -2.37
N VAL A 82 12.29 -0.47 -2.35
CA VAL A 82 13.24 -1.59 -2.33
C VAL A 82 13.00 -2.48 -1.10
N VAL A 83 12.88 -1.88 0.08
CA VAL A 83 12.60 -2.61 1.34
C VAL A 83 11.28 -3.37 1.24
N SER A 84 10.22 -2.74 0.70
CA SER A 84 8.92 -3.37 0.55
C SER A 84 8.95 -4.57 -0.41
N ILE A 85 9.69 -4.47 -1.52
CA ILE A 85 9.88 -5.58 -2.46
C ILE A 85 10.66 -6.72 -1.80
N VAL A 86 11.76 -6.41 -1.10
CA VAL A 86 12.57 -7.40 -0.40
C VAL A 86 11.73 -8.12 0.66
N LEU A 87 10.97 -7.38 1.48
CA LEU A 87 10.06 -7.96 2.46
C LEU A 87 8.99 -8.83 1.82
N TYR A 88 8.42 -8.41 0.68
CA TYR A 88 7.45 -9.20 -0.06
C TYR A 88 8.04 -10.52 -0.56
N ILE A 89 9.25 -10.51 -1.11
CA ILE A 89 9.96 -11.72 -1.56
C ILE A 89 10.27 -12.64 -0.38
N ILE A 90 10.80 -12.11 0.73
CA ILE A 90 11.10 -12.90 1.93
C ILE A 90 9.83 -13.56 2.46
N ALA A 91 8.74 -12.79 2.58
CA ALA A 91 7.46 -13.33 2.98
C ALA A 91 7.03 -14.42 1.99
N PHE A 92 7.13 -14.19 0.68
CA PHE A 92 6.73 -15.16 -0.34
C PHE A 92 7.47 -16.49 -0.19
N LEU A 93 8.79 -16.44 0.01
CA LEU A 93 9.60 -17.63 0.24
C LEU A 93 9.27 -18.34 1.56
N SER A 94 8.93 -17.59 2.62
CA SER A 94 8.69 -18.15 3.95
C SER A 94 7.35 -18.88 4.11
N PHE A 95 6.36 -18.57 3.27
CA PHE A 95 5.02 -19.20 3.31
C PHE A 95 4.69 -20.00 2.04
N GLY A 96 5.60 -20.04 1.07
CA GLY A 96 5.47 -20.78 -0.18
C GLY A 96 6.26 -22.09 -0.22
N GLY A 97 6.64 -22.63 0.94
CA GLY A 97 7.31 -23.92 1.12
C GLY A 97 6.43 -24.92 1.84
#